data_AF-X1B3J0-F1
#
_entry.id   AF-X1B3J0-F1
#
_cell.length_a   1.000
_cell.length_b   1.000
_cell.length_c   1.000
_cell.angle_alpha   90.00
_cell.angle_beta   90.00
_cell.angle_gamma   90.00
#
_symmetry.space_group_name_H-M   'P 1'
#
loop_
_entity.id
_entity.type
_entity.pdbx_description
1 polymer ?
#
loop_
_entity_poly.entity_id
_entity_poly.type
_entity_poly.pdbx_seq_one_letter_code
_entity_poly.pdbx_strand_id
1 'polypeptide(L)'
;MSISTLKAADIKGKVILSPKGKPYTEGIVLLKSLEEEYFSETALDLEGNFIYSDLKPGKYIIKMDLYELTPFEKEIEIKDKTETLELNFTISLSLLDKTLIFITKASDFMWGYWMIALLLGTGILLTYLTRLIQVRRLILSLKMVLRGALGKDKS
;
A
#
# COMPACT_ATOMS: atom_id res chain seq x y z
N MET A 1 39.53 -1.45 -6.16
CA MET A 1 38.55 -0.66 -6.94
C MET A 1 37.76 0.18 -5.96
N SER A 2 37.78 1.50 -6.17
CA SER A 2 37.15 2.54 -5.36
C SER A 2 35.64 2.63 -5.63
N ILE A 3 34.97 3.52 -4.88
CA ILE A 3 33.55 3.95 -4.86
C ILE A 3 32.79 3.26 -3.70
N SER A 4 32.28 3.95 -2.67
CA SER A 4 31.81 5.34 -2.61
C SER A 4 31.99 5.92 -1.19
N THR A 5 32.64 7.07 -1.13
CA THR A 5 32.58 8.02 -0.02
C THR A 5 31.16 8.60 0.09
N LEU A 6 30.36 8.09 1.02
CA LEU A 6 29.03 8.65 1.32
C LEU A 6 29.17 9.63 2.49
N LYS A 7 29.15 10.92 2.18
CA LYS A 7 28.92 12.00 3.14
C LYS A 7 27.45 12.38 3.08
N ALA A 8 26.63 11.57 3.72
CA ALA A 8 25.23 11.85 3.97
C ALA A 8 24.90 11.50 5.41
N ALA A 9 23.90 12.17 5.97
CA ALA A 9 23.37 11.81 7.27
C ALA A 9 22.46 10.60 7.08
N ASP A 10 22.87 9.44 7.55
CA ASP A 10 21.99 8.28 7.60
C ASP A 10 21.07 8.39 8.83
N ILE A 11 19.79 8.10 8.66
CA ILE A 11 18.89 7.86 9.79
C ILE A 11 18.74 6.35 9.94
N LYS A 12 19.04 5.86 11.13
CA LYS A 12 18.77 4.47 11.53
C LYS A 12 17.82 4.49 12.70
N GLY A 13 16.93 3.53 12.78
CA GLY A 13 16.01 3.50 13.88
C GLY A 13 15.32 2.17 14.05
N LYS A 14 14.67 2.01 15.20
CA LYS A 14 13.94 0.80 15.56
C LYS A 14 12.55 1.14 16.07
N VAL A 15 11.55 0.43 15.59
CA VAL A 15 10.17 0.53 16.04
C VAL A 15 9.87 -0.61 17.01
N ILE A 16 9.38 -0.23 18.19
CA ILE A 16 9.12 -1.14 19.30
C ILE A 16 7.67 -0.97 19.77
N LEU A 17 6.99 -2.08 20.09
CA LEU A 17 5.64 -2.07 20.60
C LEU A 17 5.61 -2.00 22.13
N SER A 18 4.98 -0.95 22.66
CA SER A 18 4.65 -0.83 24.09
C SER A 18 3.44 -1.69 24.46
N PRO A 19 3.38 -2.27 25.68
CA PRO A 19 4.37 -2.23 26.76
C PRO A 19 5.41 -3.35 26.70
N LYS A 20 5.32 -4.27 25.73
CA LYS A 20 6.08 -5.52 25.72
C LYS A 20 7.52 -5.38 25.20
N GLY A 21 7.91 -4.20 24.70
CA GLY A 21 9.26 -3.96 24.17
C GLY A 21 9.59 -4.81 22.95
N LYS A 22 8.58 -5.38 22.28
CA LYS A 22 8.80 -6.28 21.14
C LYS A 22 9.05 -5.47 19.88
N PRO A 23 10.01 -5.87 19.02
CA PRO A 23 10.12 -5.33 17.68
C PRO A 23 8.78 -5.34 16.94
N TYR A 24 8.49 -4.25 16.25
CA TYR A 24 7.33 -4.17 15.38
C TYR A 24 7.79 -4.18 13.93
N THR A 25 7.18 -5.02 13.10
CA THR A 25 7.68 -5.34 11.75
C THR A 25 6.64 -5.08 10.66
N GLU A 26 5.49 -4.52 11.00
CA GLU A 26 4.41 -4.27 10.05
C GLU A 26 4.37 -2.77 9.70
N GLY A 27 3.90 -2.47 8.48
CA GLY A 27 3.75 -1.10 7.99
C GLY A 27 5.03 -0.49 7.41
N ILE A 28 4.96 0.81 7.16
CA ILE A 28 5.99 1.58 6.48
C ILE A 28 6.33 2.82 7.31
N VAL A 29 7.61 3.18 7.32
CA VAL A 29 8.05 4.49 7.82
C VAL A 29 8.11 5.41 6.62
N LEU A 30 7.58 6.62 6.78
CA LEU A 30 7.51 7.65 5.76
C LEU A 30 8.34 8.85 6.22
N LEU A 31 9.21 9.34 5.34
CA LEU A 31 10.05 10.50 5.57
C LEU A 31 9.79 11.55 4.49
N LYS A 32 9.46 12.77 4.90
CA LYS A 32 9.26 13.90 3.98
C LYS A 32 10.17 15.06 4.36
N SER A 33 10.91 15.58 3.39
CA SER A 33 11.60 16.87 3.55
C SER A 33 10.55 17.98 3.56
N LEU A 34 10.73 18.99 4.42
CA LEU A 34 9.85 20.18 4.40
C LEU A 34 9.96 20.99 3.10
N GLU A 35 11.04 20.80 2.35
CA GLU A 35 11.28 21.46 1.05
C GLU A 35 10.73 20.66 -0.14
N GLU A 36 10.46 19.36 0.03
CA GLU A 36 10.00 18.47 -1.03
C GLU A 36 8.53 18.07 -0.83
N GLU A 37 7.83 17.77 -1.92
CA GLU A 37 6.41 17.39 -1.82
C GLU A 37 6.22 15.91 -1.47
N TYR A 38 7.16 15.05 -1.89
CA TYR A 38 7.06 13.59 -1.86
C TYR A 38 7.55 12.98 -0.54
N PHE A 39 6.94 11.87 -0.16
CA PHE A 39 7.40 11.01 0.92
C PHE A 39 8.34 9.95 0.36
N SER A 40 9.50 9.77 1.00
CA SER A 40 10.30 8.57 0.88
C SER A 40 9.74 7.51 1.81
N GLU A 41 9.58 6.29 1.32
CA GLU A 41 8.99 5.18 2.08
C GLU A 41 10.06 4.12 2.33
N THR A 42 10.08 3.56 3.53
CA THR A 42 10.89 2.37 3.85
C THR A 42 10.07 1.38 4.65
N ALA A 43 10.16 0.11 4.28
CA ALA A 43 9.62 -0.98 5.08
C ALA A 43 10.54 -1.26 6.28
N LEU A 44 9.96 -1.87 7.31
CA LEU A 44 10.68 -2.37 8.47
C LEU A 44 11.26 -3.75 8.18
N ASP A 45 12.45 -4.02 8.72
CA ASP A 45 13.04 -5.36 8.69
C ASP A 45 12.39 -6.32 9.72
N LEU A 46 12.87 -7.57 9.76
CA LEU A 46 12.39 -8.60 10.70
C LEU A 46 12.64 -8.26 12.18
N GLU A 47 13.54 -7.31 12.44
CA GLU A 47 13.90 -6.83 13.76
C GLU A 47 13.26 -5.45 14.06
N GLY A 48 12.39 -4.97 13.18
CA GLY A 48 11.71 -3.68 13.29
C GLY A 48 12.63 -2.48 13.09
N ASN A 49 13.76 -2.65 12.41
CA ASN A 49 14.66 -1.56 12.09
C ASN A 49 14.32 -0.95 10.71
N PHE A 50 14.60 0.34 10.56
CA PHE A 50 14.51 1.08 9.30
C PHE A 50 15.78 1.90 9.07
N ILE A 51 16.10 2.16 7.80
CA ILE A 51 17.28 2.91 7.40
C ILE A 51 16.91 3.87 6.26
N TYR A 52 17.25 5.14 6.44
CA TYR A 52 17.33 6.12 5.36
C TYR A 52 18.77 6.52 5.15
N SER A 53 19.21 6.48 3.91
CA SER A 53 20.56 6.89 3.51
C SER A 53 20.51 8.05 2.53
N ASP A 54 21.64 8.72 2.37
CA ASP A 54 21.80 9.78 1.38
C ASP A 54 20.91 11.02 1.60
N LEU A 55 20.55 11.29 2.86
CA LEU A 55 19.75 12.47 3.21
C LEU A 55 20.59 13.74 3.20
N LYS A 56 19.99 14.80 2.65
CA LYS A 56 20.54 16.16 2.70
C LYS A 56 20.25 16.76 4.09
N PRO A 57 21.08 17.69 4.58
CA PRO A 57 20.74 18.50 5.74
C PRO A 57 19.49 19.32 5.44
N GLY A 58 18.64 19.43 6.44
CA GLY A 58 17.33 20.04 6.30
C GLY A 58 16.38 19.59 7.39
N LYS A 59 15.16 20.10 7.34
CA LYS A 59 14.10 19.69 8.26
C LYS A 59 13.22 18.65 7.59
N TYR A 60 12.93 17.58 8.32
CA TYR A 60 12.15 16.45 7.85
C TYR A 60 11.02 16.14 8.82
N ILE A 61 9.95 15.58 8.29
CA ILE A 61 8.86 14.99 9.05
C ILE A 61 8.96 13.48 8.85
N ILE A 62 9.16 12.76 9.95
CA ILE A 62 9.12 11.30 9.97
C ILE A 62 7.79 10.87 10.58
N LYS A 63 7.07 10.01 9.88
CA LYS A 63 5.81 9.44 10.35
C LYS A 63 5.79 7.95 10.07
N MET A 64 5.05 7.21 10.89
CA MET A 64 4.79 5.81 10.63
C MET A 64 3.40 5.65 10.04
N ASP A 65 3.26 4.87 8.99
CA ASP A 65 1.98 4.47 8.42
C ASP A 65 1.76 2.96 8.63
N LEU A 66 0.65 2.66 9.29
CA LEU A 66 0.20 1.33 9.69
C LEU A 66 -1.16 1.03 9.07
N TYR A 67 -1.23 0.98 7.74
CA TYR A 67 -2.48 0.73 7.01
C TYR A 67 -3.56 1.75 7.37
N GLU A 68 -3.34 3.01 6.98
CA GLU A 68 -4.24 4.16 7.24
C GLU A 68 -4.21 4.68 8.68
N LEU A 69 -3.31 4.16 9.52
CA LEU A 69 -3.08 4.64 10.88
C LEU A 69 -1.71 5.30 11.00
N THR A 70 -1.68 6.48 11.60
CA THR A 70 -0.44 7.22 11.89
C THR A 70 -0.17 7.26 13.40
N PRO A 71 0.34 6.17 14.01
CA PRO A 71 0.56 6.11 15.47
C PRO A 71 1.68 7.04 15.94
N PHE A 72 2.51 7.53 15.03
CA PHE A 72 3.68 8.33 15.33
C PHE A 72 3.98 9.31 14.20
N GLU A 73 4.23 10.56 14.57
CA GLU A 73 4.70 11.62 13.69
C GLU A 73 5.63 12.54 14.49
N LYS A 74 6.77 12.92 13.91
CA LYS A 74 7.75 13.79 14.54
C LYS A 74 8.54 14.58 13.51
N GLU A 75 8.79 15.85 13.81
CA GLU A 75 9.74 16.67 13.07
C GLU A 75 11.17 16.43 13.57
N ILE A 76 12.10 16.28 12.63
CA ILE A 76 13.53 16.12 12.88
C ILE A 76 14.31 17.11 12.03
N GLU A 77 15.40 17.63 12.56
CA GLU A 77 16.27 18.57 11.85
C GLU A 77 17.66 17.97 11.73
N ILE A 78 18.12 17.77 10.50
CA ILE A 78 19.44 17.26 10.17
C ILE A 78 20.35 18.45 9.91
N LYS A 79 21.28 18.73 10.83
CA LYS A 79 22.19 19.89 10.75
C LYS A 79 23.52 19.58 10.07
N ASP A 80 24.08 18.39 10.28
CA ASP A 80 25.42 18.01 9.78
C ASP A 80 25.43 16.65 9.05
N LYS A 81 26.16 16.59 7.91
CA LYS A 81 26.20 15.45 6.96
C LYS A 81 27.06 14.25 7.40
N THR A 82 27.51 14.21 8.65
CA THR A 82 28.57 13.28 9.09
C THR A 82 28.16 12.33 10.21
N GLU A 83 27.01 12.54 10.85
CA GLU A 83 26.57 11.69 11.96
C GLU A 83 25.33 10.88 11.58
N THR A 84 25.34 9.61 11.96
CA THR A 84 24.17 8.74 11.85
C THR A 84 23.20 9.03 13.00
N LEU A 85 21.98 9.44 12.68
CA LEU A 85 20.95 9.70 13.69
C LEU A 85 20.24 8.41 14.05
N GLU A 86 20.38 7.97 15.31
CA GLU A 86 19.65 6.82 15.85
C GLU A 86 18.30 7.26 16.44
N LEU A 87 17.19 6.78 15.85
CA LEU A 87 15.83 7.13 16.22
C LEU A 87 15.02 5.89 16.60
N ASN A 88 14.86 5.66 17.90
CA ASN A 88 14.02 4.56 18.39
C ASN A 88 12.62 5.09 18.74
N PHE A 89 11.59 4.45 18.19
CA PHE A 89 10.20 4.82 18.40
C PHE A 89 9.46 3.71 19.15
N THR A 90 8.62 4.14 20.09
CA THR A 90 7.75 3.23 20.82
C THR A 90 6.31 3.54 20.46
N ILE A 91 5.62 2.57 19.85
CA ILE A 91 4.22 2.70 19.46
C ILE A 91 3.31 1.94 20.43
N SER A 92 2.14 2.51 20.73
CA SER A 92 1.08 1.84 21.49
C SER A 92 -0.12 1.58 20.58
N LEU A 93 -0.46 0.32 20.39
CA LEU A 93 -1.63 -0.08 19.59
C LEU A 93 -2.77 -0.53 20.50
N SER A 94 -3.93 0.11 20.35
CA SER A 94 -5.18 -0.31 20.98
C SER A 94 -5.70 -1.61 20.36
N LEU A 95 -6.77 -2.18 20.95
CA LEU A 95 -7.42 -3.36 20.37
C LEU A 95 -8.06 -3.04 19.01
N LEU A 96 -8.62 -1.83 18.85
CA LEU A 96 -9.24 -1.39 17.60
C LEU A 96 -8.19 -1.24 16.49
N ASP A 97 -7.03 -0.67 16.82
CA ASP A 97 -5.93 -0.51 15.85
C ASP A 97 -5.44 -1.86 15.36
N LYS A 98 -5.29 -2.83 16.27
CA LYS A 98 -4.92 -4.20 15.90
C LYS A 98 -5.96 -4.88 15.01
N THR A 99 -7.24 -4.68 15.30
CA THR A 99 -8.31 -5.22 14.43
C THR A 99 -8.34 -4.53 13.08
N LEU A 100 -8.11 -3.21 13.02
CA LEU A 100 -8.06 -2.47 11.77
C LEU A 100 -6.91 -2.98 10.91
N ILE A 101 -5.69 -3.04 11.46
CA ILE A 101 -4.50 -3.56 10.78
C ILE A 101 -4.73 -5.01 10.28
N PHE A 102 -5.42 -5.83 11.06
CA PHE A 102 -5.77 -7.19 10.63
C PHE A 102 -6.77 -7.20 9.47
N ILE A 103 -7.81 -6.35 9.52
CA ILE A 103 -8.83 -6.25 8.48
C ILE A 103 -8.23 -5.69 7.18
N THR A 104 -7.42 -4.65 7.24
CA THR A 104 -6.77 -4.06 6.06
C THR A 104 -5.81 -5.07 5.44
N LYS A 105 -4.98 -5.75 6.24
CA LYS A 105 -4.12 -6.84 5.75
C LYS A 105 -4.90 -7.97 5.08
N ALA A 106 -6.02 -8.38 5.68
CA ALA A 106 -6.90 -9.38 5.09
C ALA A 106 -7.55 -8.87 3.80
N SER A 107 -7.95 -7.59 3.76
CA SER A 107 -8.53 -6.93 2.60
C SER A 107 -7.54 -6.87 1.44
N ASP A 108 -6.31 -6.42 1.67
CA ASP A 108 -5.28 -6.34 0.64
C ASP A 108 -4.95 -7.72 0.05
N PHE A 109 -4.95 -8.75 0.90
CA PHE A 109 -4.82 -10.14 0.46
C PHE A 109 -6.04 -10.61 -0.35
N MET A 110 -7.26 -10.37 0.16
CA MET A 110 -8.51 -10.76 -0.50
C MET A 110 -8.73 -10.04 -1.82
N TRP A 111 -8.29 -8.80 -1.99
CA TRP A 111 -8.48 -8.02 -3.22
C TRP A 111 -7.23 -8.00 -4.11
N GLY A 112 -6.22 -8.81 -3.78
CA GLY A 112 -5.05 -8.98 -4.62
C GLY A 112 -5.38 -9.59 -5.99
N TYR A 113 -4.37 -9.62 -6.86
CA TYR A 113 -4.49 -10.12 -8.24
C TYR A 113 -5.15 -11.51 -8.35
N TRP A 114 -4.93 -12.38 -7.37
CA TRP A 114 -5.52 -13.72 -7.32
C TRP A 114 -7.05 -13.71 -7.26
N MET A 115 -7.65 -12.79 -6.52
CA MET A 115 -9.11 -12.70 -6.42
C MET A 115 -9.72 -12.20 -7.72
N ILE A 116 -9.10 -11.19 -8.35
CA ILE A 116 -9.53 -10.70 -9.65
C ILE A 116 -9.49 -11.84 -10.68
N ALA A 117 -8.42 -12.65 -10.68
CA ALA A 117 -8.30 -13.81 -11.54
C ALA A 117 -9.39 -14.87 -11.26
N LEU A 118 -9.74 -15.13 -9.99
CA LEU A 118 -10.83 -16.04 -9.64
C LEU A 118 -12.19 -15.50 -10.06
N LEU A 119 -12.48 -14.22 -9.85
CA LEU A 119 -13.75 -13.60 -10.23
C LEU A 119 -13.93 -13.55 -11.75
N LEU A 120 -12.91 -13.11 -12.48
CA LEU A 120 -12.94 -13.13 -13.94
C LEU A 120 -12.97 -14.56 -14.48
N GLY A 121 -12.16 -15.46 -13.90
CA GLY A 121 -12.09 -16.86 -14.30
C GLY A 121 -13.41 -17.59 -14.10
N THR A 122 -14.08 -17.39 -12.96
CA THR A 122 -15.42 -17.97 -12.71
C THR A 122 -16.47 -17.38 -13.65
N GLY A 123 -16.43 -16.07 -13.92
CA GLY A 123 -17.28 -15.43 -14.92
C GLY A 123 -17.11 -16.02 -16.32
N ILE A 124 -15.87 -16.20 -16.77
CA ILE A 124 -15.54 -16.81 -18.06
C ILE A 124 -15.96 -18.28 -18.09
N LEU A 125 -15.68 -19.04 -17.03
CA LEU A 125 -16.04 -20.45 -16.90
C LEU A 125 -17.56 -20.64 -16.99
N LEU A 126 -18.33 -19.83 -16.25
CA LEU A 126 -19.79 -19.86 -16.31
C LEU A 126 -20.31 -19.44 -17.69
N THR A 127 -19.68 -18.46 -18.32
CA THR A 127 -20.02 -18.03 -19.69
C THR A 127 -19.81 -19.16 -20.70
N TYR A 128 -18.74 -19.94 -20.55
CA TYR A 128 -18.46 -21.12 -21.36
C TYR A 128 -19.45 -22.27 -21.09
N LEU A 129 -19.68 -22.60 -19.82
CA LEU A 129 -20.62 -23.67 -19.41
C LEU A 129 -22.06 -23.38 -19.84
N THR A 130 -22.49 -22.12 -19.73
CA THR A 130 -23.79 -21.67 -20.22
C THR A 130 -23.82 -21.48 -21.74
N ARG A 131 -22.77 -21.91 -22.48
CA ARG A 131 -22.67 -21.86 -23.95
C ARG A 131 -22.98 -20.48 -24.54
N LEU A 132 -22.56 -19.40 -23.86
CA LEU A 132 -22.85 -18.03 -24.27
C LEU A 132 -24.37 -17.76 -24.43
N ILE A 133 -25.23 -18.44 -23.67
CA ILE A 133 -26.70 -18.24 -23.72
C ILE A 133 -27.07 -16.77 -23.49
N GLN A 134 -26.36 -16.08 -22.59
CA GLN A 134 -26.56 -14.64 -22.34
C GLN A 134 -26.32 -13.81 -23.61
N VAL A 135 -25.22 -14.06 -24.33
CA VAL A 135 -24.90 -13.35 -25.58
C VAL A 135 -25.89 -13.69 -26.69
N ARG A 136 -26.28 -14.97 -26.82
CA ARG A 136 -27.26 -15.41 -27.83
C ARG A 136 -28.63 -14.77 -27.63
N ARG A 137 -29.11 -14.69 -26.38
CA ARG A 137 -30.39 -14.04 -26.06
C ARG A 137 -30.35 -12.53 -26.27
N LEU A 138 -29.21 -11.90 -25.99
CA LEU A 138 -29.03 -10.45 -26.18
C LEU A 138 -28.98 -10.09 -27.68
N ILE A 139 -28.30 -10.89 -28.51
CA ILE A 139 -28.34 -10.72 -29.97
C ILE A 139 -29.77 -10.89 -30.49
N LEU A 140 -30.52 -11.86 -29.96
CA LEU A 140 -31.90 -12.09 -30.35
C LEU A 140 -32.80 -10.90 -30.00
N SER A 141 -32.72 -10.38 -28.77
CA SER A 141 -33.51 -9.22 -28.35
C SER A 141 -33.13 -7.95 -29.12
N LEU A 142 -31.83 -7.72 -29.36
CA LEU A 142 -31.34 -6.61 -30.18
C LEU A 142 -31.85 -6.71 -31.62
N LYS A 143 -31.85 -7.92 -32.20
CA LYS A 143 -32.41 -8.16 -33.54
C LYS A 143 -33.92 -7.89 -33.59
N MET A 144 -34.68 -8.22 -32.54
CA MET A 144 -36.11 -7.90 -32.47
C MET A 144 -36.34 -6.39 -32.41
N VAL A 145 -35.60 -5.67 -31.55
CA VAL A 145 -35.70 -4.21 -31.45
C VAL A 145 -35.31 -3.54 -32.77
N LEU A 146 -34.21 -3.97 -33.40
CA LEU A 146 -33.79 -3.45 -34.71
C LEU A 146 -34.83 -3.74 -35.80
N ARG A 147 -35.47 -4.91 -35.81
CA ARG A 147 -36.55 -5.21 -36.77
C ARG A 147 -37.78 -4.32 -36.55
N GLY A 148 -38.15 -4.07 -35.29
CA GLY A 148 -39.22 -3.14 -34.95
C GLY A 148 -38.89 -1.69 -35.34
N ALA A 149 -37.66 -1.24 -35.08
CA ALA A 149 -37.19 0.11 -35.43
C ALA A 149 -37.06 0.32 -36.94
N LEU A 150 -36.70 -0.72 -37.71
CA LEU A 150 -36.62 -0.66 -39.17
C LEU A 150 -37.99 -0.79 -39.87
N GLY A 151 -39.09 -0.86 -39.11
CA GLY A 151 -40.46 -0.89 -39.65
C GLY A 151 -40.81 -2.12 -40.47
N LYS A 152 -40.06 -3.23 -40.32
CA LYS A 152 -40.16 -4.41 -41.20
C LYS A 152 -41.32 -5.36 -40.85
N ASP A 153 -42.15 -5.02 -39.87
CA ASP A 153 -43.37 -5.77 -39.49
C ASP A 153 -44.66 -5.26 -40.17
N LYS A 154 -44.54 -4.43 -41.22
CA LYS A 154 -45.65 -4.13 -42.14
C LYS A 154 -45.50 -4.93 -43.44
N SER A 155 -45.87 -6.21 -43.40
CA SER A 155 -46.48 -6.93 -44.53
C SER A 155 -47.16 -8.20 -44.06
#